data_AF-A0A3M2L093-F1
#
_entry.id   AF-A0A3M2L093-F1
#
_cell.length_a   1.000
_cell.length_b   1.000
_cell.length_c   1.000
_cell.angle_alpha   90.00
_cell.angle_beta   90.00
_cell.angle_gamma   90.00
#
_symmetry.space_group_name_H-M   'P 1'
#
loop_
_entity.id
_entity.type
_entity.pdbx_description
1 polymer ?
#
loop_
_entity_poly.entity_id
_entity_poly.type
_entity_poly.pdbx_seq_one_letter_code
_entity_poly.pdbx_strand_id
1 'polypeptide(L)'
;MWGLAAAAIAGPELAAVFRAGDWPTISSTVGHLADAHAWVRLIVVAVIVLLGYYAIPQLNALPPVTDRAVTPGGRTTRYGELVRAGGLGGYLVLAAAALIAAAVFAGAARHVHPGTYSGAYVLYGAVALLWVVVPSLLAYFWSRDVPFPTLFRTVAYLELRIPAAAAIVLTGLVILLLHLAFYPWPRMP
;
A
#
# COMPACT_ATOMS: atom_id res chain seq x y z
N MET A 1 -0.45 0.51 11.32
CA MET A 1 -0.13 -0.27 10.13
C MET A 1 0.13 0.68 8.96
N TRP A 2 -0.85 1.03 8.15
CA TRP A 2 -0.67 1.74 6.87
C TRP A 2 0.23 2.98 6.86
N GLY A 3 0.35 3.73 7.97
CA GLY A 3 1.32 4.83 8.05
C GLY A 3 2.78 4.40 7.82
N LEU A 4 3.17 3.20 8.25
CA LEU A 4 4.51 2.64 8.00
C LEU A 4 4.71 2.24 6.55
N ALA A 5 3.72 1.57 5.93
CA ALA A 5 3.77 1.26 4.50
C ALA A 5 3.79 2.55 3.66
N ALA A 6 2.94 3.53 4.01
CA ALA A 6 2.91 4.82 3.34
C ALA A 6 4.26 5.54 3.47
N ALA A 7 4.90 5.54 4.64
CA ALA A 7 6.23 6.10 4.83
C ALA A 7 7.31 5.36 4.03
N ALA A 8 7.26 4.02 3.97
CA ALA A 8 8.21 3.22 3.20
C ALA A 8 8.04 3.36 1.68
N ILE A 9 6.86 3.76 1.21
CA ILE A 9 6.60 4.07 -0.19
C ILE A 9 6.97 5.53 -0.49
N ALA A 10 6.43 6.47 0.30
CA ALA A 10 6.61 7.90 0.07
C ALA A 10 8.05 8.35 0.33
N GLY A 11 8.77 7.75 1.28
CA GLY A 11 10.15 8.10 1.60
C GLY A 11 11.08 8.02 0.38
N PRO A 12 11.20 6.85 -0.28
CA PRO A 12 11.98 6.72 -1.50
C PRO A 12 11.52 7.62 -2.66
N GLU A 13 10.21 7.77 -2.87
CA GLU A 13 9.67 8.65 -3.92
C GLU A 13 10.05 10.12 -3.68
N LEU A 14 9.90 10.61 -2.45
CA LEU A 14 10.27 11.97 -2.06
C LEU A 14 11.79 12.17 -2.12
N ALA A 15 12.57 11.19 -1.67
CA ALA A 15 14.02 11.24 -1.77
C ALA A 15 14.47 11.39 -3.23
N ALA A 16 13.84 10.66 -4.16
CA ALA A 16 14.11 10.81 -5.59
C ALA A 16 13.73 12.19 -6.13
N VAL A 17 12.57 12.75 -5.73
CA VAL A 17 12.15 14.10 -6.12
C VAL A 17 13.15 15.16 -5.66
N PHE A 18 13.64 15.06 -4.43
CA PHE A 18 14.62 16.00 -3.87
C PHE A 18 16.08 15.66 -4.21
N ARG A 19 16.30 14.63 -5.04
CA ARG A 19 17.64 14.11 -5.38
C ARG A 19 18.47 13.75 -4.13
N ALA A 20 17.80 13.39 -3.04
CA ALA A 20 18.37 13.01 -1.75
C ALA A 20 18.79 11.53 -1.74
N GLY A 21 19.56 11.11 -2.74
CA GLY A 21 20.05 9.76 -2.92
C GLY A 21 19.23 8.91 -3.88
N ASP A 22 19.88 7.86 -4.38
CA ASP A 22 19.34 6.96 -5.38
C ASP A 22 18.50 5.85 -4.72
N TRP A 23 17.42 6.18 -4.03
CA TRP A 23 16.57 5.15 -3.45
C TRP A 23 15.73 4.46 -4.53
N PRO A 24 15.47 3.14 -4.42
CA PRO A 24 14.54 2.47 -5.33
C PRO A 24 13.15 3.06 -5.14
N THR A 25 12.52 3.54 -6.23
CA THR A 25 11.15 4.08 -6.20
C THR A 25 10.16 3.06 -6.77
N ILE A 26 8.89 3.10 -6.35
CA ILE A 26 7.84 2.25 -6.93
C ILE A 26 7.68 2.60 -8.39
N SER A 27 7.64 3.90 -8.70
CA SER A 27 7.50 4.42 -10.06
C SER A 27 8.55 3.82 -11.02
N SER A 28 9.83 3.85 -10.64
CA SER A 28 10.91 3.27 -11.45
C SER A 28 10.87 1.75 -11.51
N THR A 29 10.48 1.09 -10.41
CA THR A 29 10.39 -0.37 -10.34
C THR A 29 9.27 -0.91 -11.23
N VAL A 30 8.10 -0.27 -11.18
CA VAL A 30 6.96 -0.62 -12.03
C VAL A 30 7.27 -0.32 -13.50
N GLY A 31 7.92 0.81 -13.79
CA GLY A 31 8.38 1.13 -15.15
C GLY A 31 9.29 0.04 -15.71
N HIS A 32 10.35 -0.33 -14.99
CA HIS A 32 11.25 -1.40 -15.40
C HIS A 32 10.52 -2.74 -15.59
N LEU A 33 9.59 -3.10 -14.71
CA LEU A 33 8.81 -4.33 -14.85
C LEU A 33 7.87 -4.28 -16.06
N ALA A 34 7.28 -3.12 -16.35
CA ALA A 34 6.42 -2.93 -17.51
C ALA A 34 7.20 -2.99 -18.83
N ASP A 35 8.43 -2.49 -18.85
CA ASP A 35 9.32 -2.59 -20.02
C ASP A 35 9.70 -4.04 -20.31
N ALA A 36 9.96 -4.84 -19.26
CA ALA A 36 10.25 -6.27 -19.39
C ALA A 36 9.00 -7.11 -19.68
N HIS A 37 7.85 -6.73 -19.13
CA HIS A 37 6.61 -7.49 -19.15
C HIS A 37 5.40 -6.57 -19.32
N ALA A 38 4.97 -6.33 -20.56
CA ALA A 38 3.88 -5.40 -20.87
C ALA A 38 2.57 -5.67 -20.10
N TRP A 39 2.30 -6.93 -19.71
CA TRP A 39 1.13 -7.30 -18.92
C TRP A 39 1.13 -6.71 -17.50
N VAL A 40 2.30 -6.40 -16.92
CA VAL A 40 2.41 -5.78 -15.59
C VAL A 40 1.71 -4.43 -15.58
N ARG A 41 1.85 -3.66 -16.66
CA ARG A 41 1.17 -2.38 -16.85
C ARG A 41 -0.35 -2.52 -16.73
N LEU A 42 -0.92 -3.55 -17.35
CA LEU A 42 -2.36 -3.83 -17.30
C LEU A 42 -2.83 -4.18 -15.89
N ILE A 43 -2.06 -5.00 -15.17
CA ILE A 43 -2.39 -5.38 -13.78
C ILE A 43 -2.37 -4.14 -12.88
N VAL A 44 -1.34 -3.30 -12.97
CA VAL A 44 -1.25 -2.11 -12.12
C VAL A 44 -2.40 -1.13 -12.40
N VAL A 45 -2.71 -0.89 -13.68
CA VAL A 45 -3.87 -0.05 -14.05
C VAL A 45 -5.17 -0.66 -13.53
N ALA A 46 -5.38 -1.97 -13.70
CA ALA A 46 -6.57 -2.65 -13.20
C ALA A 46 -6.70 -2.52 -11.68
N VAL A 47 -5.61 -2.69 -10.93
CA VAL A 47 -5.59 -2.52 -9.47
C VAL A 47 -5.95 -1.08 -9.09
N ILE A 48 -5.37 -0.07 -9.72
CA ILE A 48 -5.69 1.34 -9.42
C ILE A 48 -7.17 1.63 -9.68
N VAL A 49 -7.71 1.16 -10.81
CA VAL A 49 -9.12 1.34 -11.17
C VAL A 49 -10.04 0.64 -10.18
N LEU A 50 -9.75 -0.62 -9.83
CA LEU A 50 -10.54 -1.38 -8.84
C LEU A 50 -10.49 -0.73 -7.46
N LEU A 51 -9.34 -0.21 -7.04
CA LEU A 51 -9.21 0.54 -5.79
C LEU A 51 -10.11 1.78 -5.80
N GLY A 52 -10.09 2.57 -6.87
CA GLY A 52 -10.97 3.74 -7.01
C GLY A 52 -12.45 3.35 -7.02
N TYR A 53 -12.81 2.32 -7.79
CA TYR A 53 -14.19 1.85 -7.91
C TYR A 53 -14.76 1.35 -6.57
N TYR A 54 -14.01 0.50 -5.85
CA TYR A 54 -14.49 -0.08 -4.59
C TYR A 54 -14.36 0.86 -3.39
N ALA A 55 -13.50 1.88 -3.45
CA ALA A 55 -13.44 2.89 -2.39
C ALA A 55 -14.74 3.69 -2.28
N ILE A 56 -15.40 4.03 -3.41
CA ILE A 56 -16.58 4.91 -3.42
C ILE A 56 -17.78 4.33 -2.61
N PRO A 57 -18.25 3.09 -2.82
CA PRO A 57 -19.34 2.53 -2.02
C PRO A 57 -18.99 2.39 -0.54
N GLN A 58 -17.72 2.10 -0.23
CA GLN A 58 -17.26 1.96 1.14
C GLN A 58 -17.24 3.30 1.87
N LEU A 59 -16.99 4.42 1.20
CA LEU A 59 -17.14 5.76 1.78
C LEU A 59 -18.58 6.04 2.20
N ASN A 60 -19.55 5.59 1.39
CA ASN A 60 -20.96 5.81 1.67
C ASN A 60 -21.53 4.88 2.75
N ALA A 61 -20.88 3.74 3.00
CA ALA A 61 -21.33 2.72 3.95
C ALA A 61 -20.67 2.83 5.34
N LEU A 62 -19.94 3.91 5.64
CA LEU A 62 -19.20 4.03 6.89
C LEU A 62 -20.13 4.28 8.09
N PRO A 63 -20.14 3.40 9.10
CA PRO A 63 -20.67 3.77 10.41
C PRO A 63 -19.82 4.90 11.01
N PRO A 64 -20.40 5.77 11.86
CA PRO A 64 -19.68 6.89 12.47
C PRO A 64 -18.41 6.39 13.19
N VAL A 65 -17.30 7.09 12.98
CA VAL A 65 -16.00 6.78 13.59
C VAL A 65 -16.14 6.85 15.10
N THR A 66 -16.31 5.70 15.74
CA THR A 66 -16.40 5.56 17.18
C THR A 66 -15.20 4.76 17.67
N ASP A 67 -14.59 5.17 18.78
CA ASP A 67 -13.43 4.49 19.38
C ASP A 67 -13.78 3.11 19.99
N ARG A 68 -15.05 2.71 19.85
CA ARG A 68 -15.65 1.48 20.35
C ARG A 68 -16.14 0.66 19.15
N ALA A 69 -15.73 -0.60 19.12
CA ALA A 69 -16.24 -1.58 18.17
C ALA A 69 -17.14 -2.58 18.91
N VAL A 70 -18.19 -3.05 18.24
CA VAL A 70 -19.08 -4.08 18.74
C VAL A 70 -18.52 -5.43 18.29
N THR A 71 -18.22 -6.33 19.22
CA THR A 71 -17.81 -7.70 18.90
C THR A 71 -19.00 -8.50 18.35
N PRO A 72 -18.78 -9.64 17.66
CA PRO A 72 -19.86 -10.51 17.20
C PRO A 72 -20.83 -10.95 18.31
N GLY A 73 -20.37 -10.99 19.57
CA GLY A 73 -21.20 -11.27 20.76
C GLY A 73 -21.94 -10.05 21.34
N GLY A 74 -22.03 -8.94 20.61
CA GLY A 74 -22.76 -7.73 21.03
C GLY A 74 -22.04 -6.87 22.09
N ARG A 75 -20.81 -7.21 22.47
CA ARG A 75 -20.04 -6.47 23.48
C ARG A 75 -19.34 -5.28 22.84
N THR A 76 -19.51 -4.09 23.40
CA THR A 76 -18.71 -2.92 23.00
C THR A 76 -17.33 -3.00 23.64
N THR A 77 -16.27 -3.04 22.83
CA THR A 77 -14.88 -3.06 23.28
C THR A 77 -14.10 -1.94 22.60
N ARG A 78 -13.05 -1.41 23.25
CA ARG A 78 -12.16 -0.44 22.60
C ARG A 78 -11.45 -1.10 21.42
N TYR A 79 -11.28 -0.35 20.32
CA TYR A 79 -10.62 -0.86 19.11
C TYR A 79 -9.24 -1.46 19.39
N GLY A 80 -8.47 -0.85 20.31
CA GLY A 80 -7.13 -1.34 20.68
C GLY A 80 -7.09 -2.70 21.38
N GLU A 81 -8.14 -3.05 22.13
CA GLU A 81 -8.23 -4.37 22.79
C GLU A 81 -8.62 -5.47 21.80
N LEU A 82 -9.45 -5.16 20.80
CA LEU A 82 -9.79 -6.05 19.69
C LEU A 82 -8.55 -6.41 18.85
N VAL A 83 -7.67 -5.45 18.60
CA VAL A 83 -6.41 -5.67 17.87
C VAL A 83 -5.44 -6.55 18.68
N ARG A 84 -5.39 -6.42 20.01
CA ARG A 84 -4.57 -7.32 20.86
C ARG A 84 -5.17 -8.72 20.97
N ALA A 85 -6.48 -8.83 21.14
CA ALA A 85 -7.18 -10.09 21.33
C ALA A 85 -7.23 -10.96 20.05
N GLY A 86 -7.27 -10.35 18.87
CA GLY A 86 -7.36 -11.05 17.58
C GLY A 86 -6.02 -11.48 16.96
N GLY A 87 -4.91 -11.50 17.71
CA GLY A 87 -3.59 -11.93 17.19
C GLY A 87 -2.91 -10.96 16.20
N LEU A 88 -3.52 -9.81 15.91
CA LEU A 88 -2.98 -8.79 14.99
C LEU A 88 -1.67 -8.17 15.45
N GLY A 89 -1.39 -8.14 16.76
CA GLY A 89 -0.15 -7.60 17.30
C GLY A 89 1.09 -8.32 16.76
N GLY A 90 1.09 -9.66 16.77
CA GLY A 90 2.21 -10.46 16.26
C GLY A 90 2.40 -10.29 14.75
N TYR A 91 1.30 -10.26 14.00
CA TYR A 91 1.33 -9.99 12.56
C TYR A 91 1.94 -8.63 12.23
N LEU A 92 1.55 -7.56 12.95
CA LEU A 92 2.07 -6.22 12.72
C LEU A 92 3.56 -6.13 13.03
N VAL A 93 4.03 -6.80 14.09
CA VAL A 93 5.44 -6.87 14.42
C VAL A 93 6.21 -7.61 13.31
N LEU A 94 5.69 -8.74 12.84
CA LEU A 94 6.28 -9.50 11.74
C LEU A 94 6.33 -8.68 10.45
N ALA A 95 5.23 -8.03 10.07
CA ALA A 95 5.13 -7.21 8.86
C ALA A 95 6.06 -5.98 8.92
N ALA A 96 6.20 -5.36 10.10
CA ALA A 96 7.15 -4.26 10.31
C ALA A 96 8.61 -4.75 10.26
N ALA A 97 8.92 -5.87 10.90
CA ALA A 97 10.26 -6.47 10.85
C ALA A 97 10.65 -6.86 9.42
N ALA A 98 9.73 -7.47 8.67
CA ALA A 98 9.93 -7.81 7.27
C ALA A 98 10.13 -6.56 6.39
N LEU A 99 9.40 -5.48 6.64
CA LEU A 99 9.58 -4.21 5.94
C LEU A 99 10.97 -3.61 6.19
N ILE A 100 11.42 -3.60 7.45
CA ILE A 100 12.76 -3.12 7.82
C ILE A 100 13.84 -3.97 7.16
N ALA A 101 13.71 -5.30 7.24
CA ALA A 101 14.65 -6.22 6.60
C ALA A 101 14.73 -6.01 5.08
N ALA A 102 13.58 -5.82 4.42
CA ALA A 102 13.52 -5.55 2.99
C ALA A 102 14.13 -4.19 2.63
N ALA A 103 13.93 -3.15 3.45
CA ALA A 103 14.55 -1.84 3.25
C ALA A 103 16.08 -1.88 3.43
N VAL A 104 16.56 -2.58 4.45
CA VAL A 104 18.01 -2.81 4.67
C VAL A 104 18.61 -3.59 3.51
N PHE A 105 17.94 -4.66 3.06
CA PHE A 105 18.37 -5.42 1.89
C PHE A 105 18.41 -4.56 0.63
N ALA A 106 17.41 -3.71 0.41
CA ALA A 106 17.37 -2.82 -0.74
C ALA A 106 18.53 -1.82 -0.74
N GLY A 107 18.84 -1.23 0.42
CA GLY A 107 20.00 -0.35 0.58
C GLY A 107 21.33 -1.08 0.36
N ALA A 108 21.49 -2.27 0.96
CA ALA A 108 22.70 -3.08 0.84
C ALA A 108 22.93 -3.56 -0.60
N ALA A 109 21.90 -4.10 -1.26
CA ALA A 109 21.97 -4.56 -2.63
C ALA A 109 22.39 -3.45 -3.58
N ARG A 110 21.90 -2.23 -3.37
CA ARG A 110 22.25 -1.07 -4.19
C ARG A 110 23.65 -0.53 -3.91
N HIS A 111 24.13 -0.64 -2.67
CA HIS A 111 25.50 -0.29 -2.32
C HIS A 111 26.52 -1.22 -2.98
N VAL A 112 26.22 -2.52 -3.04
CA VAL A 112 27.11 -3.53 -3.67
C VAL A 112 27.00 -3.50 -5.19
N HIS A 113 25.79 -3.34 -5.73
CA HIS A 113 25.52 -3.30 -7.17
C HIS A 113 24.71 -2.06 -7.55
N PRO A 114 25.37 -0.93 -7.83
CA PRO A 114 24.71 0.27 -8.30
C PRO A 114 23.86 -0.01 -9.55
N GLY A 115 22.59 0.39 -9.54
CA GLY A 115 21.65 0.18 -10.65
C GLY A 115 20.88 -1.15 -10.63
N THR A 116 21.10 -2.02 -9.66
CA THR A 116 20.29 -3.24 -9.53
C THR A 116 18.85 -2.96 -9.08
N TYR A 117 17.90 -3.70 -9.63
CA TYR A 117 16.49 -3.66 -9.23
C TYR A 117 16.10 -4.77 -8.24
N SER A 118 17.01 -5.70 -7.90
CA SER A 118 16.71 -6.82 -7.00
C SER A 118 16.22 -6.35 -5.62
N GLY A 119 16.89 -5.33 -5.07
CA GLY A 119 16.49 -4.70 -3.81
C GLY A 119 15.10 -4.06 -3.88
N ALA A 120 14.78 -3.42 -5.00
CA ALA A 120 13.48 -2.79 -5.24
C ALA A 120 12.36 -3.84 -5.33
N TYR A 121 12.61 -4.96 -6.02
CA TYR A 121 11.64 -6.05 -6.13
C TYR A 121 11.34 -6.69 -4.77
N VAL A 122 12.36 -6.91 -3.94
CA VAL A 122 12.17 -7.47 -2.60
C VAL A 122 11.41 -6.50 -1.70
N LEU A 123 11.78 -5.21 -1.70
CA LEU A 123 11.10 -4.19 -0.91
C LEU A 123 9.63 -4.06 -1.28
N TYR A 124 9.35 -3.83 -2.56
CA TYR A 124 7.98 -3.59 -3.00
C TYR A 124 7.15 -4.86 -3.11
N GLY A 125 7.77 -6.01 -3.39
CA GLY A 125 7.13 -7.32 -3.28
C GLY A 125 6.72 -7.64 -1.84
N ALA A 126 7.58 -7.36 -0.85
CA ALA A 126 7.24 -7.54 0.56
C ALA A 126 6.11 -6.61 1.01
N VAL A 127 6.11 -5.35 0.56
CA VAL A 127 5.01 -4.41 0.81
C VAL A 127 3.71 -4.93 0.19
N ALA A 128 3.72 -5.24 -1.10
CA ALA A 128 2.53 -5.75 -1.79
C ALA A 128 1.99 -7.02 -1.12
N LEU A 129 2.86 -7.98 -0.80
CA LEU A 129 2.45 -9.25 -0.21
C LEU A 129 1.94 -9.08 1.23
N LEU A 130 2.77 -8.54 2.12
CA LEU A 130 2.50 -8.52 3.57
C LEU A 130 1.59 -7.36 4.00
N TRP A 131 1.44 -6.33 3.19
CA TRP A 131 0.63 -5.17 3.56
C TRP A 131 -0.65 -5.06 2.77
N VAL A 132 -0.73 -5.67 1.57
CA VAL A 132 -1.93 -5.64 0.74
C VAL A 132 -2.54 -7.02 0.60
N VAL A 133 -1.81 -8.00 0.06
CA VAL A 133 -2.35 -9.32 -0.31
C VAL A 133 -2.77 -10.13 0.92
N VAL A 134 -1.84 -10.39 1.84
CA VAL A 134 -2.09 -11.20 3.05
C VAL A 134 -3.25 -10.64 3.89
N PRO A 135 -3.31 -9.35 4.26
CA PRO A 135 -4.43 -8.85 5.06
C PRO A 135 -5.75 -8.86 4.27
N SER A 136 -5.71 -8.71 2.94
CA SER A 136 -6.92 -8.80 2.11
C SER A 136 -7.45 -10.24 2.01
N LEU A 137 -6.57 -11.23 1.85
CA LEU A 137 -6.95 -12.64 1.83
C LEU A 137 -7.46 -13.12 3.19
N LEU A 138 -6.76 -12.76 4.27
CA LEU A 138 -7.21 -13.07 5.64
C LEU A 138 -8.57 -12.44 5.94
N ALA A 139 -8.79 -11.19 5.52
CA ALA A 139 -10.09 -10.54 5.66
C ALA A 139 -11.18 -11.22 4.82
N TYR A 140 -10.85 -11.70 3.62
CA TYR A 140 -11.82 -12.41 2.76
C TYR A 140 -12.23 -13.76 3.35
N PHE A 141 -11.27 -14.59 3.78
CA PHE A 141 -11.54 -15.95 4.27
C PHE A 141 -12.01 -16.00 5.74
N TRP A 142 -11.49 -15.12 6.61
CA TRP A 142 -11.78 -15.09 8.05
C TRP A 142 -12.53 -13.83 8.48
N SER A 143 -13.40 -13.31 7.60
CA SER A 143 -14.17 -12.06 7.79
C SER A 143 -14.97 -11.96 9.09
N ARG A 144 -15.24 -13.08 9.79
CA ARG A 144 -16.00 -13.13 11.05
C ARG A 144 -15.17 -12.90 12.31
N ASP A 145 -13.84 -13.12 12.28
CA ASP A 145 -13.04 -13.21 13.52
C ASP A 145 -11.78 -12.33 13.58
N VAL A 146 -11.40 -11.63 12.50
CA VAL A 146 -10.16 -10.82 12.51
C VAL A 146 -10.37 -9.39 12.03
N PRO A 147 -10.18 -8.38 12.91
CA PRO A 147 -10.32 -6.97 12.56
C PRO A 147 -9.06 -6.47 11.83
N PHE A 148 -8.79 -6.99 10.63
CA PHE A 148 -7.72 -6.44 9.80
C PHE A 148 -8.17 -5.08 9.19
N PRO A 149 -7.39 -4.01 9.39
CA PRO A 149 -7.63 -2.75 8.69
C PRO A 149 -7.26 -2.95 7.22
N THR A 150 -8.23 -3.25 6.38
CA THR A 150 -8.04 -3.27 4.93
C THR A 150 -7.62 -1.88 4.44
N LEU A 151 -6.96 -1.83 3.28
CA LEU A 151 -6.55 -0.58 2.64
C LEU A 151 -7.75 0.37 2.50
N PHE A 152 -8.86 -0.19 2.07
CA PHE A 152 -10.14 0.49 1.91
C PHE A 152 -10.67 1.17 3.17
N ARG A 153 -10.74 0.45 4.30
CA ARG A 153 -11.17 1.04 5.59
C ARG A 153 -10.24 2.16 6.03
N THR A 154 -8.97 2.08 5.66
CA THR A 154 -7.97 3.08 6.04
C THR A 154 -8.10 4.34 5.18
N VAL A 155 -8.30 4.21 3.86
CA VAL A 155 -8.56 5.35 2.97
C VAL A 155 -9.81 6.10 3.43
N ALA A 156 -10.89 5.36 3.70
CA ALA A 156 -12.12 5.89 4.26
C ALA A 156 -11.92 6.65 5.58
N TYR A 157 -11.14 6.08 6.51
CA TYR A 157 -10.80 6.75 7.76
C TYR A 157 -9.94 8.01 7.55
N LEU A 158 -9.03 7.98 6.58
CA LEU A 158 -8.17 9.12 6.24
C LEU A 158 -8.99 10.27 5.67
N GLU A 159 -9.95 9.99 4.79
CA GLU A 159 -10.82 10.99 4.17
C GLU A 159 -11.66 11.73 5.20
N LEU A 160 -12.19 11.00 6.19
CA LEU A 160 -12.97 11.58 7.29
C LEU A 160 -12.15 12.45 8.24
N ARG A 161 -10.82 12.23 8.33
CA ARG A 161 -9.97 12.90 9.33
C ARG A 161 -9.06 13.97 8.75
N ILE A 162 -8.53 13.75 7.55
CA ILE A 162 -7.59 14.65 6.85
C ILE A 162 -7.87 14.57 5.33
N PRO A 163 -8.93 15.24 4.83
CA PRO A 163 -9.32 15.16 3.42
C PRO A 163 -8.21 15.59 2.45
N ALA A 164 -7.34 16.52 2.86
CA ALA A 164 -6.19 16.94 2.07
C ALA A 164 -5.20 15.79 1.80
N ALA A 165 -4.97 14.90 2.76
CA ALA A 165 -4.08 13.76 2.58
C ALA A 165 -4.67 12.75 1.58
N ALA A 166 -5.99 12.52 1.63
CA ALA A 166 -6.69 11.68 0.67
C ALA A 166 -6.56 12.24 -0.77
N ALA A 167 -6.75 13.55 -0.94
CA ALA A 167 -6.61 14.21 -2.24
C ALA A 167 -5.19 14.06 -2.83
N ILE A 168 -4.14 14.19 -2.01
CA ILE A 168 -2.74 14.01 -2.45
C ILE A 168 -2.49 12.58 -2.93
N VAL A 169 -2.94 11.58 -2.15
CA VAL A 169 -2.80 10.16 -2.52
C VAL A 169 -3.54 9.86 -3.83
N LEU A 170 -4.78 10.35 -3.95
CA LEU A 170 -5.59 10.15 -5.15
C LEU A 170 -4.93 10.80 -6.37
N THR A 171 -4.39 12.00 -6.21
CA THR A 171 -3.66 12.72 -7.27
C THR A 171 -2.44 11.92 -7.72
N GLY A 172 -1.66 11.37 -6.78
CA GLY A 172 -0.52 10.50 -7.10
C GLY A 172 -0.93 9.23 -7.87
N LEU A 173 -2.02 8.59 -7.47
CA LEU A 173 -2.57 7.42 -8.19
C LEU A 173 -3.05 7.77 -9.60
N VAL A 174 -3.70 8.92 -9.77
CA VAL A 174 -4.13 9.40 -11.10
C VAL A 174 -2.91 9.68 -11.98
N ILE A 175 -1.89 10.36 -11.47
CA ILE A 175 -0.64 10.61 -12.21
C ILE A 175 0.01 9.28 -12.62
N LEU A 176 0.10 8.32 -11.69
CA LEU A 176 0.64 6.98 -11.98
C LEU A 176 -0.17 6.25 -13.06
N LEU A 177 -1.50 6.33 -12.99
CA LEU A 177 -2.40 5.74 -13.98
C LEU A 177 -2.19 6.37 -15.36
N LEU A 178 -2.14 7.69 -15.45
CA LEU A 178 -1.87 8.40 -16.70
C LEU A 178 -0.50 8.01 -17.26
N HIS A 179 0.52 7.97 -16.41
CA HIS A 179 1.86 7.59 -16.82
C HIS A 179 1.89 6.18 -17.40
N LEU A 180 1.28 5.21 -16.72
CA LEU A 180 1.24 3.82 -17.20
C LEU A 180 0.34 3.65 -18.43
N ALA A 181 -0.80 4.34 -18.50
CA ALA A 181 -1.73 4.18 -19.61
C ALA A 181 -1.18 4.77 -20.92
N PHE A 182 -0.45 5.88 -20.85
CA PHE A 182 -0.03 6.65 -22.03
C PHE A 182 1.45 6.47 -22.41
N TYR A 183 2.26 5.74 -21.62
CA TYR A 183 3.67 5.50 -21.95
C TYR A 183 3.90 4.13 -22.62
N PRO A 184 4.74 4.03 -23.68
CA PRO A 184 5.46 5.10 -24.34
C PRO A 184 4.53 5.93 -25.22
N TRP A 185 4.74 7.26 -25.23
CA TRP A 185 4.01 8.18 -26.08
C TRP A 185 4.05 7.69 -27.54
N PRO A 186 2.93 7.74 -28.28
CA PRO A 186 2.93 7.48 -29.71
C PRO A 186 3.98 8.39 -30.35
N ARG A 187 5.04 7.78 -30.90
CA ARG A 187 5.96 8.52 -31.77
C ARG A 187 5.14 8.81 -33.02
N MET A 188 4.73 10.06 -33.19
CA MET A 188 4.12 10.48 -34.45
C MET A 188 5.13 10.21 -35.57
N PRO A 189 4.75 9.49 -36.64
CA PRO A 189 5.61 9.29 -37.80
C PRO A 189 5.91 10.60 -38.53
#